data_AF-A0A351ZAK5-F1
#
_entry.id   AF-A0A351ZAK5-F1
#
_cell.length_a   1.000
_cell.length_b   1.000
_cell.length_c   1.000
_cell.angle_alpha   90.00
_cell.angle_beta   90.00
_cell.angle_gamma   90.00
#
_symmetry.space_group_name_H-M   'P 1'
#
loop_
_entity.id
_entity.type
_entity.pdbx_description
1 polymer ?
#
loop_
_entity_poly.entity_id
_entity_poly.type
_entity_poly.pdbx_seq_one_letter_code
_entity_poly.pdbx_strand_id
1 'polypeptide(L)' 'MCHANLDTRQAGLPAEGGRNAIPVLYFTEAMGLAMGHKETGKWLGRHVTDPIKLLSNKGLL' A
#
# COMPACT_ATOMS: atom_id res chain seq x y z
N MET A 1 1.22 13.43 8.05
CA MET A 1 -0.23 13.15 8.08
C MET A 1 -0.82 12.67 6.74
N CYS A 2 -0.15 12.86 5.59
CA CYS A 2 -0.71 12.48 4.28
C CYS A 2 -1.05 10.99 4.16
N HIS A 3 -0.16 10.09 4.61
CA HIS A 3 -0.35 8.64 4.45
C HIS A 3 -1.61 8.13 5.16
N ALA A 4 -1.79 8.43 6.44
CA ALA A 4 -2.97 7.99 7.19
C ALA A 4 -4.28 8.50 6.58
N ASN A 5 -4.30 9.74 6.07
CA ASN A 5 -5.48 10.28 5.39
C ASN A 5 -5.80 9.51 4.12
N LEU A 6 -4.80 9.19 3.31
CA LEU A 6 -4.98 8.46 2.06
C LEU A 6 -5.33 6.98 2.30
N ASP A 7 -4.70 6.32 3.27
CA ASP A 7 -4.90 4.88 3.52
C ASP A 7 -6.27 4.59 4.18
N THR A 8 -6.72 5.46 5.08
CA THR A 8 -7.96 5.21 5.86
C THR A 8 -9.24 5.74 5.21
N ARG A 9 -9.18 6.80 4.39
CA ARG A 9 -10.38 7.55 3.93
C ARG A 9 -10.81 7.22 2.50
N GLN A 10 -10.69 5.96 2.07
CA GLN A 10 -11.06 5.55 0.71
C GLN A 10 -12.45 4.90 0.59
N ALA A 11 -13.02 4.40 1.69
CA ALA A 11 -14.27 3.63 1.68
C ALA A 11 -15.51 4.39 1.15
N GLY A 12 -15.47 5.72 1.13
CA GLY A 12 -16.56 6.57 0.64
C GLY A 12 -16.29 7.25 -0.71
N LEU A 13 -15.14 6.97 -1.34
CA LEU A 13 -14.82 7.54 -2.65
C LEU A 13 -15.48 6.71 -3.76
N PRO A 14 -16.04 7.35 -4.80
CA PRO A 14 -16.55 6.60 -5.94
C PRO A 14 -15.42 5.79 -6.57
N ALA A 15 -15.68 4.51 -6.81
CA ALA A 15 -14.73 3.65 -7.50
C ALA A 15 -14.57 4.10 -8.95
N GLU A 16 -13.47 4.79 -9.27
CA GLU A 16 -13.17 5.14 -10.65
C GLU A 16 -12.75 3.88 -11.43
N GLY A 17 -13.53 3.55 -12.47
CA GLY A 17 -13.25 2.39 -13.34
C GLY A 17 -13.41 1.02 -12.64
N GLY A 18 -14.26 0.93 -11.62
CA GLY A 18 -14.52 -0.33 -10.89
C GLY A 18 -13.35 -0.82 -10.03
N ARG A 19 -12.37 0.05 -9.77
CA ARG A 19 -11.22 -0.27 -8.90
C ARG A 19 -11.55 0.02 -7.45
N ASN A 20 -11.24 -0.95 -6.59
CA ASN A 20 -11.25 -0.80 -5.14
C ASN A 20 -10.17 0.18 -4.66
N ALA A 21 -10.12 0.43 -3.35
CA ALA A 21 -9.15 1.29 -2.68
C ALA A 21 -7.71 1.10 -3.23
N ILE A 22 -7.05 2.22 -3.51
CA ILE A 22 -5.71 2.31 -4.07
C ILE A 22 -4.70 2.15 -2.93
N PRO A 23 -3.75 1.20 -3.02
CA PRO A 23 -2.72 1.05 -2.01
C PRO A 23 -1.82 2.28 -1.87
N VAL A 24 -1.52 2.67 -0.64
CA VAL A 24 -0.72 3.88 -0.33
C VAL A 24 0.59 3.45 0.32
N LEU A 25 1.74 3.76 -0.27
CA LEU A 25 3.04 3.46 0.34
C LEU A 25 3.67 4.71 0.93
N TYR A 26 4.24 4.61 2.12
CA TYR A 26 5.16 5.64 2.62
C TYR A 26 6.50 5.49 1.89
N PHE A 27 7.19 6.61 1.67
CA PHE A 27 8.42 6.61 0.89
C PHE A 27 9.48 5.65 1.44
N THR A 28 9.63 5.58 2.76
CA THR A 28 10.58 4.66 3.41
C THR A 28 10.18 3.19 3.32
N GLU A 29 8.89 2.88 3.17
CA GLU A 29 8.45 1.50 2.92
C GLU A 29 8.83 1.07 1.51
N ALA A 30 8.68 1.96 0.52
CA ALA A 30 9.13 1.72 -0.85
C ALA A 30 10.65 1.53 -0.92
N MET A 31 11.41 2.34 -0.18
CA MET A 31 12.86 2.14 -0.05
C MET A 31 13.18 0.80 0.63
N GLY A 32 12.51 0.48 1.73
CA GLY A 32 12.70 -0.79 2.44
C GLY A 32 12.40 -1.99 1.55
N LEU A 33 11.39 -1.90 0.69
CA LEU A 33 11.10 -2.91 -0.32
C LEU A 33 12.25 -3.05 -1.32
N ALA A 34 12.67 -1.95 -1.94
CA ALA A 34 13.73 -1.94 -2.95
C ALA A 34 15.08 -2.44 -2.41
N MET A 35 15.35 -2.21 -1.12
CA MET A 35 16.58 -2.61 -0.45
C MET A 35 16.51 -4.03 0.17
N GLY A 36 15.40 -4.75 0.02
CA GLY A 36 15.24 -6.09 0.59
C GLY A 36 15.19 -6.11 2.13
N HIS A 37 14.69 -5.05 2.76
CA HIS A 37 14.60 -4.96 4.21
C HIS A 37 13.62 -6.00 4.77
N LYS A 38 14.10 -6.87 5.67
CA LYS A 38 13.35 -8.03 6.20
C LYS A 38 11.99 -7.70 6.85
N GLU A 39 11.84 -6.50 7.42
CA GLU A 39 10.59 -6.10 8.08
C GLU A 39 9.54 -5.50 7.11
N THR A 40 9.87 -5.30 5.83
CA THR A 40 8.98 -4.61 4.89
C THR A 40 7.61 -5.28 4.80
N GLY A 41 7.54 -6.61 4.70
CA GLY A 41 6.27 -7.33 4.64
C GLY A 41 5.37 -7.09 5.86
N LYS A 42 5.97 -6.94 7.05
CA LYS A 42 5.25 -6.63 8.29
C LYS A 42 4.74 -5.20 8.34
N TRP A 43 5.44 -4.24 7.74
CA TRP A 43 4.96 -2.85 7.65
C TRP A 43 3.80 -2.74 6.68
N LEU A 44 3.94 -3.33 5.49
CA LEU A 44 2.89 -3.38 4.45
C LEU A 44 1.60 -4.04 4.97
N GLY A 45 1.72 -5.09 5.80
CA GLY A 45 0.56 -5.76 6.40
C GLY A 45 -0.22 -4.94 7.44
N ARG A 46 0.22 -3.71 7.77
CA ARG A 46 -0.49 -2.81 8.70
C ARG A 46 -1.38 -1.79 8.00
N HIS A 47 -1.36 -1.76 6.67
CA HIS A 47 -2.15 -0.82 5.88
C HIS A 47 -3.64 -1.22 5.93
N VAL A 48 -4.53 -0.24 5.89
CA VAL A 48 -5.97 -0.45 5.73
C VAL A 48 -6.27 -0.91 4.31
N THR A 49 -5.55 -0.36 3.33
CA THR A 49 -5.51 -0.87 1.96
C THR A 49 -4.61 -2.10 1.85
N ASP A 50 -4.71 -2.85 0.74
CA ASP A 50 -3.90 -4.05 0.50
C ASP A 50 -2.77 -3.78 -0.52
N PRO A 51 -1.59 -3.29 -0.08
CA PRO A 51 -0.43 -3.12 -0.94
C PRO A 51 0.22 -4.46 -1.33
N ILE A 52 0.06 -5.51 -0.53
CA ILE A 52 0.73 -6.80 -0.75
C ILE A 52 0.24 -7.42 -2.06
N LYS A 53 -1.08 -7.46 -2.27
CA LYS A 53 -1.65 -8.01 -3.51
C LYS A 53 -1.17 -7.27 -4.76
N LEU A 54 -1.08 -5.94 -4.70
CA LEU A 54 -0.58 -5.15 -5.82
C LEU A 54 0.88 -5.48 -6.13
N LEU A 55 1.73 -5.49 -5.10
CA LEU A 55 3.18 -5.69 -5.24
C LEU A 55 3.51 -7.11 -5.73
N SER A 56 2.85 -8.14 -5.20
CA SER A 56 3.07 -9.52 -5.66
C SER A 56 2.59 -9.73 -7.10
N ASN A 57 1.48 -9.14 -7.51
CA ASN A 57 1.05 -9.17 -8.92
C ASN A 57 2.04 -8.49 -9.88
N LYS A 58 2.91 -7.62 -9.36
CA LYS A 58 3.97 -6.94 -10.13
C LYS A 58 5.34 -7.62 -10.00
N GLY A 59 5.46 -8.71 -9.24
CA GLY A 59 6.74 -9.38 -8.98
C GLY A 59 7.71 -8.53 -8.16
N LEU A 60 7.18 -7.59 -7.36
CA LEU A 60 7.97 -6.73 -6.46
C LEU A 60 8.06 -7.29 -5.04
N LEU A 61 7.30 -8.36 -4.76
CA LEU A 61 7.21 -9.03 -3.46
C LEU A 61 6.86 -10.51 -3.67
#